data_AF-A0A451A4M3-F1
#
_entry.id   AF-A0A451A4M3-F1
#
_cell.length_a   1.000
_cell.length_b   1.000
_cell.length_c   1.000
_cell.angle_alpha   90.00
_cell.angle_beta   90.00
_cell.angle_gamma   90.00
#
_symmetry.space_group_name_H-M   'P 1'
#
loop_
_entity.id
_entity.type
_entity.pdbx_description
1 polymer ?
#
loop_
_entity_poly.entity_id
_entity_poly.type
_entity_poly.pdbx_seq_one_letter_code
_entity_poly.pdbx_strand_id
1 'polypeptide(L)'
;RIRKACEDGDQLLQKVVEIDETYIGGKEKNKHGSKKLRAGRGPVGKTPVVGIRERDTGTVKASTVSDTTRKTLHSMVSENVETGSTVYNVETGSTVYSDEHQGYIGLNLIGYIHQSVNHSARKSVNHSAKEFVNEMAHTNGIESVWAVLKRGYNGVYHHMSVKHLPRYVSEFTFRLNQGNVKIHTMVRIASMIKGMLGKRLTYKNLIK
;
A
#
# COMPACT_ATOMS: atom_id res chain seq x y z
N ARG A 1 -13.91 5.39 -15.40
CA ARG A 1 -15.09 6.00 -14.74
C ARG A 1 -15.58 5.13 -13.60
N ILE A 2 -15.86 3.84 -13.82
CA ILE A 2 -16.25 2.87 -12.78
C ILE A 2 -15.28 2.86 -11.59
N ARG A 3 -13.96 2.90 -11.83
CA ARG A 3 -12.92 2.94 -10.77
C ARG A 3 -13.07 4.04 -9.71
N LYS A 4 -13.80 5.13 -10.01
CA LYS A 4 -14.07 6.19 -9.02
C LYS A 4 -14.94 5.65 -7.86
N ALA A 5 -15.72 4.60 -8.10
CA ALA A 5 -16.51 3.92 -7.08
C ALA A 5 -15.68 3.08 -6.09
N CYS A 6 -14.43 2.75 -6.46
CA CYS A 6 -13.55 1.88 -5.69
C CYS A 6 -12.71 2.60 -4.63
N GLU A 7 -12.90 3.91 -4.43
CA GLU A 7 -12.14 4.65 -3.42
C GLU A 7 -12.46 4.13 -2.01
N ASP A 8 -11.43 3.98 -1.21
CA ASP A 8 -11.50 3.41 0.14
C ASP A 8 -12.40 4.25 1.05
N GLY A 9 -12.93 3.60 2.09
CA GLY A 9 -13.69 4.26 3.15
C GLY A 9 -12.81 4.75 4.30
N ASP A 10 -13.45 5.46 5.23
CA ASP A 10 -12.79 6.16 6.34
C ASP A 10 -12.37 5.25 7.51
N GLN A 11 -12.68 3.96 7.46
CA GLN A 11 -12.36 3.02 8.54
C GLN A 11 -10.85 2.87 8.70
N LEU A 12 -10.31 3.13 9.89
CA LEU A 12 -8.88 2.95 10.18
C LEU A 12 -8.52 1.46 10.32
N LEU A 13 -7.29 1.12 9.93
CA LEU A 13 -6.67 -0.18 10.19
C LEU A 13 -6.18 -0.24 11.63
N GLN A 14 -6.16 -1.42 12.23
CA GLN A 14 -5.89 -1.57 13.66
C GLN A 14 -4.90 -2.69 13.96
N LYS A 15 -4.44 -2.74 15.21
CA LYS A 15 -3.62 -3.81 15.79
C LYS A 15 -2.27 -3.99 15.11
N VAL A 16 -2.19 -4.79 14.04
CA VAL A 16 -0.93 -5.15 13.39
C VAL A 16 -1.04 -4.89 11.91
N VAL A 17 -0.22 -3.96 11.43
CA VAL A 17 -0.20 -3.53 10.04
C VAL A 17 1.20 -3.62 9.46
N GLU A 18 1.27 -3.85 8.15
CA GLU A 18 2.48 -3.81 7.35
C GLU A 18 2.40 -2.61 6.41
N ILE A 19 3.45 -1.80 6.34
CA ILE A 19 3.57 -0.67 5.42
C ILE A 19 4.79 -0.85 4.53
N ASP A 20 4.62 -0.52 3.25
CA ASP A 20 5.70 -0.53 2.27
C ASP A 20 5.35 0.43 1.12
N GLU A 21 6.36 0.78 0.32
CA GLU A 21 6.19 1.56 -0.89
C GLU A 21 6.52 0.76 -2.16
N THR A 22 5.91 1.18 -3.25
CA THR A 22 6.24 0.64 -4.56
C THR A 22 6.21 1.71 -5.64
N TYR A 23 7.01 1.52 -6.69
CA TYR A 23 7.20 2.54 -7.73
C TYR A 23 6.63 2.06 -9.05
N ILE A 24 5.59 2.75 -9.54
CA ILE A 24 4.91 2.45 -10.79
C ILE A 24 5.35 3.41 -11.88
N GLY A 25 5.76 2.84 -13.03
CA GLY A 25 6.18 3.61 -14.19
C GLY A 25 7.14 2.84 -15.09
N GLY A 26 7.30 3.35 -16.31
CA GLY A 26 8.24 2.80 -17.28
C GLY A 26 9.70 2.92 -16.82
N LYS A 27 10.54 1.96 -17.21
CA LYS A 27 11.99 2.02 -16.96
C LYS A 27 12.56 3.23 -17.69
N GLU A 28 13.35 4.08 -17.00
CA GLU A 28 14.03 5.23 -17.62
C GLU A 28 14.80 4.86 -18.89
N LYS A 29 15.49 3.70 -18.90
CA LYS A 29 16.24 3.22 -20.06
C LYS A 29 15.37 3.06 -21.32
N ASN A 30 14.09 2.73 -21.16
CA ASN A 30 13.12 2.50 -22.23
C ASN A 30 12.37 3.78 -22.64
N LYS A 31 12.55 4.92 -21.95
CA LYS A 31 11.92 6.18 -22.35
C LYS A 31 12.58 6.76 -23.60
N HIS A 32 11.83 7.50 -24.42
CA HIS A 32 12.39 8.26 -25.54
C HIS A 32 13.48 9.23 -25.03
N GLY A 33 14.54 9.45 -25.81
CA GLY A 33 15.72 10.22 -25.38
C GLY A 33 15.40 11.60 -24.79
N SER A 34 14.44 12.32 -25.38
CA SER A 34 13.96 13.63 -24.89
C SER A 34 13.12 13.59 -23.62
N LYS A 35 12.67 12.41 -23.19
CA LYS A 35 11.85 12.20 -21.98
C LYS A 35 12.63 11.53 -20.84
N LYS A 36 13.93 11.25 -21.05
CA LYS A 36 14.80 10.66 -20.02
C LYS A 36 15.24 11.75 -19.06
N LEU A 37 15.09 11.51 -17.76
CA LEU A 37 15.51 12.46 -16.73
C LEU A 37 17.02 12.46 -16.52
N ARG A 38 17.71 11.38 -16.94
CA ARG A 38 19.17 11.17 -16.76
C ARG A 38 19.67 11.32 -15.31
N ALA A 39 18.77 11.32 -14.33
CA ALA A 39 19.06 11.56 -12.92
C ALA A 39 19.40 10.28 -12.12
N GLY A 40 19.98 9.27 -12.78
CA GLY A 40 20.42 8.03 -12.13
C GLY A 40 19.52 6.80 -12.38
N ARG A 41 19.72 5.76 -11.56
CA ARG A 41 19.01 4.46 -11.63
C ARG A 41 17.97 4.36 -10.50
N GLY A 42 17.00 3.45 -10.64
CA GLY A 42 16.05 3.12 -9.57
C GLY A 42 14.65 3.77 -9.72
N PRO A 43 14.14 4.47 -8.69
CA PRO A 43 12.77 5.03 -8.68
C PRO A 43 12.60 6.30 -9.51
N VAL A 44 13.70 6.86 -10.04
CA VAL A 44 13.72 8.08 -10.86
C VAL A 44 12.66 8.02 -11.97
N GLY A 45 11.78 9.03 -12.02
CA GLY A 45 10.75 9.16 -13.04
C GLY A 45 9.58 8.18 -12.93
N LYS A 46 9.43 7.50 -11.78
CA LYS A 46 8.27 6.67 -11.41
C LYS A 46 7.44 7.36 -10.35
N THR A 47 6.17 6.99 -10.28
CA THR A 47 5.25 7.48 -9.24
C THR A 47 5.27 6.50 -8.06
N PRO A 48 5.58 6.98 -6.85
CA PRO A 48 5.48 6.17 -5.65
C PRO A 48 4.02 5.91 -5.28
N VAL A 49 3.76 4.71 -4.80
CA VAL A 49 2.50 4.23 -4.24
C VAL A 49 2.84 3.66 -2.88
N VAL A 50 2.16 4.12 -1.84
CA VAL A 50 2.33 3.63 -0.47
C VAL A 50 1.10 2.80 -0.15
N GLY A 51 1.29 1.70 0.56
CA GLY A 51 0.20 0.83 0.97
C GLY A 51 0.43 0.29 2.36
N ILE A 52 -0.68 0.08 3.03
CA ILE A 52 -0.75 -0.44 4.39
C ILE A 52 -1.70 -1.62 4.36
N ARG A 53 -1.29 -2.74 4.93
CA ARG A 53 -2.10 -3.95 5.03
C ARG A 53 -2.20 -4.41 6.47
N GLU A 54 -3.42 -4.55 6.95
CA GLU A 54 -3.68 -5.19 8.24
C GLU A 54 -3.50 -6.71 8.13
N ARG A 55 -2.77 -7.30 9.08
CA ARG A 55 -2.43 -8.73 9.01
C ARG A 55 -3.63 -9.64 9.24
N ASP A 56 -4.43 -9.35 10.26
CA ASP A 56 -5.53 -10.20 10.71
C ASP A 56 -6.66 -10.26 9.68
N THR A 57 -7.14 -9.09 9.25
CA THR A 57 -8.25 -9.02 8.28
C THR A 57 -7.78 -9.14 6.84
N GLY A 58 -6.51 -8.83 6.57
CA GLY A 58 -5.99 -8.68 5.21
C GLY A 58 -6.47 -7.42 4.51
N THR A 59 -7.12 -6.50 5.23
CA THR A 59 -7.61 -5.23 4.68
C THR A 59 -6.43 -4.38 4.25
N VAL A 60 -6.51 -3.84 3.04
CA VAL A 60 -5.48 -3.01 2.43
C VAL A 60 -6.02 -1.59 2.29
N LYS A 61 -5.15 -0.61 2.51
CA LYS A 61 -5.31 0.77 2.06
C LYS A 61 -4.09 1.16 1.24
N ALA A 62 -4.28 1.84 0.11
CA ALA A 62 -3.15 2.26 -0.71
C ALA A 62 -3.46 3.53 -1.50
N SER A 63 -2.45 4.38 -1.65
CA SER A 63 -2.57 5.65 -2.37
C SER A 63 -1.27 5.97 -3.12
N THR A 64 -1.41 6.75 -4.20
CA THR A 64 -0.24 7.39 -4.82
C THR A 64 0.18 8.57 -3.97
N VAL A 65 1.49 8.74 -3.78
CA VAL A 65 2.06 9.88 -3.06
C VAL A 65 2.97 10.70 -3.98
N SER A 66 3.30 11.94 -3.60
CA SER A 66 4.24 12.79 -4.33
C SER A 66 5.69 12.33 -4.15
N ASP A 67 6.00 11.82 -2.97
CA ASP A 67 7.34 11.45 -2.51
C ASP A 67 7.23 10.44 -1.36
N THR A 68 8.35 9.83 -0.99
CA THR A 68 8.46 8.89 0.14
C THR A 68 9.21 9.53 1.31
N THR A 69 9.07 10.85 1.49
CA THR A 69 9.68 11.52 2.64
C THR A 69 9.03 11.06 3.94
N ARG A 70 9.75 11.21 5.06
CA ARG A 70 9.24 10.89 6.40
C ARG A 70 7.88 11.53 6.66
N LYS A 71 7.73 12.82 6.32
CA LYS A 71 6.47 13.56 6.50
C LYS A 71 5.32 12.87 5.78
N THR A 72 5.53 12.50 4.52
CA THR A 72 4.50 11.86 3.69
C THR A 72 4.15 10.46 4.20
N LEU A 73 5.16 9.65 4.56
CA LEU A 73 4.93 8.30 5.08
C LEU A 73 4.27 8.32 6.47
N HIS A 74 4.64 9.25 7.33
CA HIS A 74 4.00 9.43 8.65
C HIS A 74 2.53 9.87 8.49
N SER A 75 2.24 10.82 7.59
CA SER A 75 0.85 11.20 7.27
C SER A 75 0.04 10.00 6.79
N MET A 76 0.63 9.18 5.90
CA MET A 76 -0.02 7.97 5.41
C MET A 76 -0.38 6.99 6.53
N VAL A 77 0.48 6.81 7.52
CA VAL A 77 0.18 5.97 8.70
C VAL A 77 -0.90 6.63 9.55
N SER A 78 -0.74 7.90 9.91
CA SER A 78 -1.67 8.63 10.79
C SER A 78 -3.10 8.74 10.25
N GLU A 79 -3.26 8.88 8.93
CA GLU A 79 -4.58 8.98 8.29
C GLU A 79 -5.28 7.63 8.14
N ASN A 80 -4.56 6.51 8.27
CA ASN A 80 -5.07 5.19 7.88
C ASN A 80 -4.96 4.12 8.96
N VAL A 81 -4.21 4.36 10.03
CA VAL A 81 -3.95 3.41 11.10
C VAL A 81 -4.31 4.05 12.43
N GLU A 82 -5.09 3.33 13.23
CA GLU A 82 -5.50 3.77 14.56
C GLU A 82 -4.26 4.06 15.42
N THR A 83 -4.12 5.33 15.80
CA THR A 83 -3.08 5.79 16.70
C THR A 83 -3.36 5.28 18.10
N GLY A 84 -2.29 4.92 18.78
CA GLY A 84 -2.36 4.56 20.17
C GLY A 84 -2.63 5.72 21.13
N SER A 85 -2.93 5.37 22.37
CA SER A 85 -2.88 6.29 23.50
C SER A 85 -2.32 5.57 24.72
N THR A 86 -1.45 6.24 25.45
CA THR A 86 -0.97 5.73 26.74
C THR A 86 -2.07 5.97 27.78
N VAL A 87 -2.77 4.90 28.16
CA VAL A 87 -3.78 4.94 29.23
C VAL A 87 -3.27 4.04 30.35
N TYR A 88 -3.10 4.58 31.56
CA TYR A 88 -2.56 3.86 32.73
C TYR A 88 -1.21 3.15 32.52
N ASN A 89 -0.23 3.81 31.87
CA ASN A 89 1.09 3.24 31.56
C ASN A 89 1.06 1.97 30.67
N VAL A 90 -0.05 1.71 29.98
CA VAL A 90 -0.13 0.69 28.94
C VAL A 90 -0.09 1.40 27.59
N GLU A 91 0.93 1.11 26.79
CA GLU A 91 0.98 1.51 25.38
C GLU A 91 -0.09 0.71 24.63
N THR A 92 -1.25 1.35 24.42
CA THR A 92 -2.25 0.85 23.47
C THR A 92 -1.94 1.54 22.17
N GLY A 93 -1.72 0.81 21.07
CA GLY A 93 -1.40 1.38 19.76
C GLY A 93 -1.18 0.30 18.72
N SER A 94 -1.36 0.66 17.45
CA SER A 94 -1.12 -0.29 16.36
C SER A 94 0.38 -0.51 16.16
N THR A 95 0.77 -1.77 16.01
CA THR A 95 2.11 -2.18 15.60
C THR A 95 2.26 -2.05 14.09
N VAL A 96 3.22 -1.26 13.65
CA VAL A 96 3.55 -1.01 12.25
C VAL A 96 4.85 -1.73 11.90
N TYR A 97 4.77 -2.66 10.95
CA TYR A 97 5.93 -3.32 10.36
C TYR A 97 6.30 -2.65 9.03
N SER A 98 7.56 -2.24 8.87
CA SER A 98 8.07 -1.71 7.60
C SER A 98 9.39 -2.38 7.22
N ASP A 99 9.90 -2.06 6.04
CA ASP A 99 11.31 -2.33 5.71
C ASP A 99 12.26 -1.34 6.42
N GLU A 100 13.52 -1.30 6.01
CA GLU A 100 14.56 -0.41 6.56
C GLU A 100 14.60 0.98 5.90
N HIS A 101 13.55 1.40 5.18
CA HIS A 101 13.50 2.71 4.57
C HIS A 101 13.51 3.82 5.64
N GLN A 102 14.46 4.75 5.53
CA GLN A 102 14.72 5.80 6.52
C GLN A 102 13.52 6.71 6.79
N GLY A 103 12.58 6.79 5.85
CA GLY A 103 11.34 7.54 6.02
C GLY A 103 10.39 6.98 7.07
N TYR A 104 10.55 5.73 7.51
CA TYR A 104 9.76 5.14 8.60
C TYR A 104 10.33 5.43 10.00
N ILE A 105 11.57 5.89 10.09
CA ILE A 105 12.19 6.24 11.38
C ILE A 105 11.37 7.35 12.06
N GLY A 106 11.05 7.12 13.34
CA GLY A 106 10.30 8.06 14.17
C GLY A 106 8.80 7.79 14.25
N LEU A 107 8.27 6.70 13.66
CA LEU A 107 6.87 6.30 13.87
C LEU A 107 6.55 6.06 15.36
N ASN A 108 7.52 5.60 16.15
CA ASN A 108 7.43 5.51 17.62
C ASN A 108 7.15 6.85 18.31
N LEU A 109 7.62 7.95 17.72
CA LEU A 109 7.45 9.29 18.29
C LEU A 109 6.05 9.88 18.07
N ILE A 110 5.24 9.25 17.22
CA ILE A 110 3.89 9.71 16.87
C ILE A 110 2.79 8.71 17.29
N GLY A 111 3.10 7.81 18.23
CA GLY A 111 2.09 6.95 18.87
C GLY A 111 1.86 5.58 18.23
N TYR A 112 2.85 5.04 17.51
CA TYR A 112 2.82 3.67 16.96
C TYR A 112 3.94 2.82 17.53
N ILE A 113 3.75 1.50 17.59
CA ILE A 113 4.84 0.58 17.87
C ILE A 113 5.47 0.18 16.54
N HIS A 114 6.68 0.65 16.25
CA HIS A 114 7.33 0.46 14.95
C HIS A 114 8.43 -0.59 15.02
N GLN A 115 8.36 -1.57 14.12
CA GLN A 115 9.37 -2.61 13.94
C GLN A 115 9.82 -2.64 12.47
N SER A 116 11.11 -2.39 12.22
CA SER A 116 11.71 -2.53 10.89
C SER A 116 12.18 -3.95 10.64
N VAL A 117 11.86 -4.49 9.48
CA VAL A 117 12.27 -5.83 9.03
C VAL A 117 13.47 -5.69 8.09
N ASN A 118 14.58 -6.32 8.47
CA ASN A 118 15.76 -6.39 7.63
C ASN A 118 15.64 -7.53 6.61
N HIS A 119 15.35 -7.19 5.34
CA HIS A 119 15.25 -8.17 4.25
C HIS A 119 16.61 -8.73 3.80
N SER A 120 17.72 -8.09 4.16
CA SER A 120 19.08 -8.57 3.83
C SER A 120 19.57 -9.65 4.81
N ALA A 121 19.05 -9.64 6.03
CA ALA A 121 19.25 -10.68 7.02
C ALA A 121 18.34 -11.89 6.71
N ARG A 122 18.59 -12.58 5.58
CA ARG A 122 18.19 -13.98 5.46
C ARG A 122 18.94 -14.74 6.56
N LYS A 123 18.38 -14.85 7.76
CA LYS A 123 18.75 -15.93 8.67
C LYS A 123 18.46 -17.22 7.89
N SER A 124 19.52 -17.84 7.39
CA SER A 124 19.45 -19.19 6.84
C SER A 124 18.77 -20.05 7.90
N VAL A 125 17.57 -20.55 7.58
CA VAL A 125 16.84 -21.45 8.48
C VAL A 125 17.67 -22.72 8.55
N ASN A 126 18.41 -22.87 9.65
CA ASN A 126 19.08 -24.13 9.93
C ASN A 126 17.99 -25.11 10.37
N HIS A 127 17.50 -25.93 9.44
CA HIS A 127 16.45 -26.93 9.69
C HIS A 127 16.82 -27.98 10.77
N SER A 128 18.05 -27.93 11.33
CA SER A 128 18.49 -28.79 12.43
C SER A 128 18.27 -28.18 13.82
N ALA A 129 18.07 -26.87 13.95
CA ALA A 129 17.80 -26.20 15.22
C ALA A 129 16.33 -25.76 15.24
N LYS A 130 15.58 -26.23 16.23
CA LYS A 130 14.17 -25.86 16.49
C LYS A 130 14.01 -24.39 16.94
N GLU A 131 14.68 -23.44 16.29
CA GLU A 131 14.43 -22.01 16.46
C GLU A 131 13.16 -21.65 15.67
N PHE A 132 12.02 -21.93 16.26
CA PHE A 132 10.79 -21.25 15.89
C PHE A 132 10.81 -19.86 16.52
N VAL A 133 10.41 -18.86 15.73
CA VAL A 133 9.98 -17.50 16.11
C VAL A 133 11.06 -16.38 16.13
N ASN A 134 11.21 -15.76 14.96
CA ASN A 134 10.90 -14.33 14.81
C ASN A 134 9.87 -14.15 13.68
N GLU A 135 8.89 -15.06 13.62
CA GLU A 135 7.92 -15.21 12.52
C GLU A 135 6.97 -14.01 12.38
N MET A 136 6.88 -13.14 13.39
CA MET A 136 6.03 -11.96 13.37
C MET A 136 6.71 -10.73 12.72
N ALA A 137 8.00 -10.75 12.42
CA ALA A 137 8.71 -9.61 11.84
C ALA A 137 8.87 -9.76 10.32
N HIS A 138 7.78 -9.58 9.56
CA HIS A 138 7.80 -9.59 8.09
C HIS A 138 6.87 -8.55 7.44
N THR A 139 7.09 -8.25 6.17
CA THR A 139 6.22 -7.39 5.32
C THR A 139 5.66 -8.17 4.12
N ASN A 140 5.69 -9.50 4.18
CA ASN A 140 5.29 -10.39 3.08
C ASN A 140 3.85 -10.14 2.57
N GLY A 141 2.94 -9.75 3.47
CA GLY A 141 1.57 -9.45 3.11
C GLY A 141 1.48 -8.23 2.19
N ILE A 142 2.11 -7.11 2.55
CA ILE A 142 2.13 -5.91 1.71
C ILE A 142 2.96 -6.13 0.43
N GLU A 143 4.04 -6.90 0.47
CA GLU A 143 4.77 -7.30 -0.75
C GLU A 143 3.87 -8.07 -1.73
N SER A 144 3.00 -8.94 -1.22
CA SER A 144 2.04 -9.68 -2.04
C SER A 144 1.03 -8.76 -2.75
N VAL A 145 0.62 -7.66 -2.09
CA VAL A 145 -0.23 -6.62 -2.67
C VAL A 145 0.46 -6.00 -3.89
N TRP A 146 1.74 -5.66 -3.75
CA TRP A 146 2.54 -5.12 -4.85
C TRP A 146 2.76 -6.10 -5.98
N ALA A 147 2.92 -7.38 -5.68
CA ALA A 147 3.01 -8.41 -6.70
C ALA A 147 1.73 -8.47 -7.55
N VAL A 148 0.54 -8.38 -6.92
CA VAL A 148 -0.75 -8.34 -7.63
C VAL A 148 -0.89 -7.07 -8.47
N LEU A 149 -0.61 -5.89 -7.90
CA LEU A 149 -0.69 -4.61 -8.60
C LEU A 149 0.22 -4.60 -9.85
N LYS A 150 1.48 -5.02 -9.70
CA LYS A 150 2.47 -5.05 -10.80
C LYS A 150 2.11 -6.06 -11.88
N ARG A 151 1.58 -7.24 -11.52
CA ARG A 151 1.07 -8.21 -12.51
C ARG A 151 -0.09 -7.62 -13.29
N GLY A 152 -1.00 -6.91 -12.62
CA GLY A 152 -2.09 -6.22 -13.28
C GLY A 152 -1.62 -5.11 -14.22
N TYR A 153 -0.62 -4.32 -13.79
CA TYR A 153 0.04 -3.32 -14.62
C TYR A 153 0.65 -3.92 -15.89
N ASN A 154 1.27 -5.10 -15.81
CA ASN A 154 1.93 -5.74 -16.95
C ASN A 154 0.99 -6.57 -17.84
N GLY A 155 -0.03 -7.22 -17.27
CA GLY A 155 -0.80 -8.26 -17.97
C GLY A 155 -2.28 -7.93 -18.23
N VAL A 156 -2.90 -7.09 -17.40
CA VAL A 156 -4.35 -6.78 -17.53
C VAL A 156 -4.56 -5.48 -18.30
N TYR A 157 -3.70 -4.48 -18.07
CA TYR A 157 -3.84 -3.16 -18.67
C TYR A 157 -2.85 -2.96 -19.81
N HIS A 158 -3.36 -2.71 -21.01
CA HIS A 158 -2.51 -2.33 -22.15
C HIS A 158 -1.75 -1.02 -21.88
N HIS A 159 -2.36 -0.08 -21.16
CA HIS A 159 -1.73 1.17 -20.78
C HIS A 159 -2.35 1.71 -19.49
N MET A 160 -1.49 2.01 -18.50
CA MET A 160 -1.87 2.66 -17.24
C MET A 160 -1.22 4.05 -17.19
N SER A 161 -1.98 5.09 -17.51
CA SER A 161 -1.48 6.46 -17.46
C SER A 161 -1.24 6.89 -16.01
N VAL A 162 -0.09 7.53 -15.74
CA VAL A 162 0.25 8.10 -14.41
C VAL A 162 -0.86 9.01 -13.88
N LYS A 163 -1.46 9.84 -14.74
CA LYS A 163 -2.61 10.71 -14.44
C LYS A 163 -3.80 9.99 -13.79
N HIS A 164 -3.97 8.70 -14.06
CA HIS A 164 -5.09 7.91 -13.56
C HIS A 164 -4.66 6.81 -12.61
N LEU A 165 -3.36 6.71 -12.31
CA LEU A 165 -2.80 5.73 -11.39
C LEU A 165 -3.53 5.68 -10.04
N PRO A 166 -3.92 6.81 -9.40
CA PRO A 166 -4.66 6.75 -8.13
C PRO A 166 -5.93 5.90 -8.24
N ARG A 167 -6.67 6.02 -9.35
CA ARG A 167 -7.89 5.24 -9.60
C ARG A 167 -7.63 3.76 -9.86
N TYR A 168 -6.48 3.42 -10.44
CA TYR A 168 -6.09 2.02 -10.59
C TYR A 168 -5.73 1.42 -9.23
N VAL A 169 -4.96 2.14 -8.42
CA VAL A 169 -4.62 1.71 -7.05
C VAL A 169 -5.90 1.44 -6.25
N SER A 170 -6.87 2.37 -6.22
CA SER A 170 -8.15 2.16 -5.54
C SER A 170 -8.91 0.94 -6.05
N GLU A 171 -8.92 0.66 -7.36
CA GLU A 171 -9.54 -0.55 -7.88
C GLU A 171 -8.86 -1.82 -7.37
N PHE A 172 -7.53 -1.86 -7.32
CA PHE A 172 -6.81 -3.01 -6.78
C PHE A 172 -7.09 -3.21 -5.30
N THR A 173 -7.06 -2.13 -4.51
CA THR A 173 -7.38 -2.16 -3.09
C THR A 173 -8.78 -2.69 -2.86
N PHE A 174 -9.79 -2.15 -3.57
CA PHE A 174 -11.16 -2.64 -3.53
C PHE A 174 -11.24 -4.14 -3.87
N ARG A 175 -10.56 -4.59 -4.93
CA ARG A 175 -10.57 -5.99 -5.34
C ARG A 175 -9.94 -6.92 -4.32
N LEU A 176 -8.86 -6.50 -3.66
CA LEU A 176 -8.22 -7.28 -2.60
C LEU A 176 -9.12 -7.38 -1.37
N ASN A 177 -9.72 -6.27 -0.96
CA ASN A 177 -10.59 -6.21 0.21
C ASN A 177 -11.91 -6.98 0.01
N GLN A 178 -12.51 -6.85 -1.17
CA GLN A 178 -13.81 -7.48 -1.47
C GLN A 178 -13.68 -8.88 -2.07
N GLY A 179 -12.54 -9.21 -2.68
CA GLY A 179 -12.32 -10.42 -3.49
C GLY A 179 -11.62 -11.57 -2.77
N ASN A 180 -11.83 -11.70 -1.46
CA ASN A 180 -11.15 -12.67 -0.61
C ASN A 180 -11.82 -14.06 -0.53
N VAL A 181 -12.64 -14.42 -1.54
CA VAL A 181 -13.49 -15.63 -1.65
C VAL A 181 -14.51 -15.88 -0.51
N LYS A 182 -14.39 -15.20 0.62
CA LYS A 182 -15.34 -15.24 1.75
C LYS A 182 -16.60 -14.44 1.46
N ILE A 183 -16.48 -13.38 0.66
CA ILE A 183 -17.61 -12.51 0.30
C ILE A 183 -18.27 -13.02 -0.98
N HIS A 184 -19.56 -13.37 -0.88
CA HIS A 184 -20.36 -13.82 -2.01
C HIS A 184 -20.38 -12.80 -3.16
N THR A 185 -20.33 -13.28 -4.40
CA THR A 185 -20.20 -12.44 -5.62
C THR A 185 -21.25 -11.33 -5.69
N MET A 186 -22.51 -11.63 -5.37
CA MET A 186 -23.58 -10.62 -5.42
C MET A 186 -23.39 -9.50 -4.40
N VAL A 187 -22.83 -9.80 -3.22
CA VAL A 187 -22.52 -8.79 -2.21
C VAL A 187 -21.39 -7.87 -2.69
N ARG A 188 -20.40 -8.42 -3.40
CA ARG A 188 -19.30 -7.65 -4.00
C ARG A 188 -19.78 -6.74 -5.13
N ILE A 189 -20.70 -7.21 -5.95
CA ILE A 189 -21.32 -6.39 -7.01
C ILE A 189 -22.13 -5.26 -6.37
N ALA A 190 -22.92 -5.57 -5.34
CA ALA A 190 -23.69 -4.57 -4.60
C ALA A 190 -22.80 -3.51 -3.93
N SER A 191 -21.65 -3.90 -3.36
CA SER A 191 -20.71 -2.95 -2.75
C SER A 191 -20.10 -2.00 -3.78
N MET A 192 -19.77 -2.50 -4.98
CA MET A 192 -19.34 -1.65 -6.10
C MET A 192 -20.44 -0.65 -6.51
N ILE A 193 -21.69 -1.11 -6.66
CA ILE A 193 -22.82 -0.25 -7.02
C ILE A 193 -23.04 0.84 -5.96
N LYS A 194 -22.99 0.48 -4.67
CA LYS A 194 -23.10 1.43 -3.56
C LYS A 194 -22.00 2.50 -3.65
N GLY A 195 -20.77 2.10 -3.98
CA GLY A 195 -19.65 3.04 -4.18
C GLY A 195 -19.84 4.03 -5.33
N MET A 196 -20.76 3.78 -6.27
CA MET A 196 -21.05 4.71 -7.37
C MET A 196 -21.90 5.91 -6.95
N LEU A 197 -22.65 5.79 -5.84
CA LEU A 197 -23.52 6.85 -5.35
C LEU A 197 -22.72 8.12 -5.06
N GLY A 198 -23.17 9.26 -5.60
CA GLY A 198 -22.49 10.55 -5.45
C GLY A 198 -21.17 10.72 -6.24
N LYS A 199 -20.66 9.66 -6.89
CA LYS A 199 -19.33 9.64 -7.52
C LYS A 199 -19.35 9.73 -9.06
N ARG A 200 -20.23 10.56 -9.62
CA ARG A 200 -20.35 10.73 -11.08
C ARG A 200 -19.12 11.41 -11.69
N LEU A 201 -18.37 10.68 -12.51
CA LEU A 201 -17.20 11.20 -13.23
C LEU A 201 -17.48 11.39 -14.73
N THR A 202 -17.65 12.64 -15.15
CA THR A 202 -17.84 13.01 -16.57
C THR A 202 -16.53 12.93 -17.35
N TYR A 203 -16.60 12.89 -18.69
CA TYR A 203 -15.39 12.93 -19.53
C TYR A 203 -14.57 14.19 -19.29
N LYS A 204 -15.24 15.35 -19.26
CA LYS A 204 -14.62 16.66 -19.01
C LYS A 204 -13.82 16.68 -17.70
N ASN A 205 -14.32 16.05 -16.64
CA ASN A 205 -13.60 15.94 -15.37
C ASN A 205 -12.53 14.84 -15.36
N LEU A 206 -12.63 13.84 -16.25
CA LEU A 206 -11.63 12.77 -16.38
C LEU A 206 -10.34 13.27 -17.04
N ILE A 207 -10.46 14.16 -18.03
CA ILE A 207 -9.33 14.63 -18.85
C ILE A 207 -8.63 15.88 -18.32
N LYS A 208 -9.18 16.54 -17.29
CA LYS A 208 -8.45 17.55 -16.51
C LYS A 208 -7.28 16.91 -15.81
#